data_AF-A0AA36E4V1-F1
#
_entry.id   AF-A0AA36E4V1-F1
#
_cell.length_a   1.000
_cell.length_b   1.000
_cell.length_c   1.000
_cell.angle_alpha   90.00
_cell.angle_beta   90.00
_cell.angle_gamma   90.00
#
_symmetry.space_group_name_H-M   'P 1'
#
loop_
_entity.id
_entity.type
_entity.pdbx_description
1 polymer ?
#
loop_
_entity_poly.entity_id
_entity_poly.type
_entity_poly.pdbx_seq_one_letter_code
_entity_poly.pdbx_strand_id
1 'polypeptide(L)'
;MKKKRAALIAESKSMVEIAKICEEEWKNMTDKQKAGYKKVAKKKNKQYTQEMDVYKQIKEEEVGNAKKEEDELLKVLKQETLQLLKKKEKTETVIKLLNPLPHNSLTLVDRIKSRGAGCKRTKGQFRKISVPKHRYTPLKKAWMDIYSPVYEQMKVDIRMNVKTRNVELMTRRDTPDVSNLQKCADFVHAFMLGFDVIDAVALLRMDELYVDSFEIKDVKTLKGEHLSRAIGRLSGKGGKTKFAIENSTKTRIVIADTKIHILGSFANIKVARDSLCSLILGSPAGKVYSKLRAVTARLAERF
;
A
#
# COMPACT_ATOMS: atom_id res chain seq x y z
N MET A 1 -36.87 40.03 15.56
CA MET A 1 -35.45 39.65 15.32
C MET A 1 -35.20 39.03 13.94
N LYS A 2 -35.67 37.81 13.61
CA LYS A 2 -35.33 37.16 12.30
C LYS A 2 -35.71 37.96 11.04
N LYS A 3 -36.93 38.51 10.98
CA LYS A 3 -37.39 39.30 9.82
C LYS A 3 -36.64 40.63 9.66
N LYS A 4 -36.29 41.30 10.77
CA LYS A 4 -35.47 42.54 10.75
C LYS A 4 -34.00 42.28 10.49
N ARG A 5 -33.44 41.17 11.00
CA ARG A 5 -32.06 40.75 10.71
C ARG A 5 -31.88 40.42 9.23
N ALA A 6 -32.88 39.81 8.58
CA ALA A 6 -32.89 39.62 7.14
C ALA A 6 -32.95 40.95 6.36
N ALA A 7 -33.70 41.95 6.84
CA ALA A 7 -33.73 43.29 6.26
C ALA A 7 -32.40 44.05 6.44
N LEU A 8 -31.73 43.92 7.59
CA LEU A 8 -30.42 44.53 7.86
C LEU A 8 -29.26 43.88 7.09
N ILE A 9 -29.39 42.58 6.76
CA ILE A 9 -28.46 41.88 5.84
C ILE A 9 -28.66 42.40 4.40
N ALA A 10 -29.91 42.70 4.01
CA ALA A 10 -30.22 43.29 2.70
C ALA A 10 -29.71 44.74 2.55
N GLU A 11 -29.58 45.48 3.66
CA GLU A 11 -28.92 46.80 3.71
C GLU A 11 -27.37 46.73 3.69
N SER A 12 -26.76 45.56 3.49
CA SER A 12 -25.31 45.35 3.36
C SER A 12 -24.44 45.81 4.55
N LYS A 13 -24.99 45.82 5.77
CA LYS A 13 -24.22 46.06 7.00
C LYS A 13 -23.42 44.80 7.38
N SER A 14 -22.22 44.96 7.95
CA SER A 14 -21.37 43.80 8.27
C SER A 14 -22.01 42.92 9.35
N MET A 15 -21.75 41.60 9.32
CA MET A 15 -22.31 40.64 10.29
C MET A 15 -21.97 41.01 11.75
N VAL A 16 -20.85 41.69 11.97
CA VAL A 16 -20.41 42.17 13.29
C VAL A 16 -21.25 43.36 13.77
N GLU A 17 -21.58 44.31 12.88
CA GLU A 17 -22.46 45.44 13.20
C GLU A 17 -23.91 44.99 13.41
N ILE A 18 -24.38 44.03 12.62
CA ILE A 18 -25.70 43.42 12.79
C ILE A 18 -25.78 42.71 14.15
N ALA A 19 -24.70 42.06 14.59
CA ALA A 19 -24.63 41.44 15.90
C ALA A 19 -24.72 42.48 17.04
N LYS A 20 -23.98 43.60 16.93
CA LYS A 20 -24.03 44.71 17.90
C LYS A 20 -25.42 45.34 18.01
N ILE A 21 -26.05 45.63 16.86
CA ILE A 21 -27.42 46.19 16.80
C ILE A 21 -28.44 45.23 17.42
N CYS A 22 -28.36 43.93 17.09
CA CYS A 22 -29.23 42.91 17.69
C CYS A 22 -28.99 42.75 19.20
N GLU A 23 -27.78 42.99 19.69
CA GLU A 23 -27.43 42.90 21.11
C GLU A 23 -27.97 44.11 21.90
N GLU A 24 -27.87 45.32 21.35
CA GLU A 24 -28.48 46.53 21.92
C GLU A 24 -30.01 46.42 21.98
N GLU A 25 -30.64 45.94 20.90
CA GLU A 25 -32.09 45.65 20.89
C GLU A 25 -32.48 44.60 21.92
N TRP A 26 -31.65 43.56 22.11
CA TRP A 26 -31.91 42.54 23.13
C TRP A 26 -31.76 43.08 24.55
N LYS A 27 -30.81 43.97 24.81
CA LYS A 27 -30.66 44.63 26.13
C LYS A 27 -31.88 45.50 26.45
N ASN A 28 -32.42 46.21 25.47
CA ASN A 28 -33.58 47.10 25.63
C ASN A 28 -34.94 46.39 25.71
N MET A 29 -35.02 45.08 25.45
CA MET A 29 -36.27 44.32 25.56
C MET A 29 -36.61 43.92 27.02
N THR A 30 -37.89 44.02 27.39
CA THR A 30 -38.42 43.59 28.71
C THR A 30 -38.46 42.06 28.86
N ASP A 31 -38.35 41.57 30.10
CA ASP A 31 -38.24 40.13 30.40
C ASP A 31 -39.43 39.29 29.94
N LYS A 32 -40.64 39.87 29.87
CA LYS A 32 -41.84 39.22 29.32
C LYS A 32 -41.67 38.87 27.83
N GLN A 33 -41.02 39.73 27.05
CA GLN A 33 -40.79 39.47 25.62
C GLN A 33 -39.62 38.48 25.43
N LYS A 34 -38.59 38.55 26.29
CA LYS A 34 -37.48 37.56 26.34
C LYS A 34 -37.96 36.16 26.70
N ALA A 35 -39.00 36.04 27.53
CA ALA A 35 -39.58 34.75 27.92
C ALA A 35 -40.13 33.95 26.72
N GLY A 36 -40.71 34.62 25.71
CA GLY A 36 -41.16 33.96 24.48
C GLY A 36 -40.00 33.33 23.70
N TYR A 37 -38.88 34.05 23.57
CA TYR A 37 -37.67 33.55 22.92
C TYR A 37 -36.99 32.43 23.71
N LYS A 38 -36.94 32.54 25.05
CA LYS A 38 -36.42 31.47 25.93
C LYS A 38 -37.23 30.17 25.79
N LYS A 39 -38.56 30.26 25.67
CA LYS A 39 -39.44 29.09 25.43
C LYS A 39 -39.13 28.44 24.07
N VAL A 40 -38.97 29.23 23.01
CA VAL A 40 -38.63 28.73 21.66
C VAL A 40 -37.22 28.10 21.64
N ALA A 41 -36.24 28.71 22.32
CA ALA A 41 -34.89 28.17 22.45
C ALA A 41 -34.88 26.84 23.22
N LYS A 42 -35.65 26.74 24.32
CA LYS A 42 -35.80 25.50 25.09
C LYS A 42 -36.45 24.40 24.26
N LYS A 43 -37.46 24.72 23.43
CA LYS A 43 -38.10 23.77 22.50
C LYS A 43 -37.12 23.26 21.44
N LYS A 44 -36.33 24.15 20.83
CA LYS A 44 -35.32 23.77 19.84
C LYS A 44 -34.17 22.96 20.42
N ASN A 45 -33.71 23.31 21.63
CA ASN A 45 -32.67 22.55 22.29
C ASN A 45 -33.17 21.12 22.60
N LYS A 46 -34.42 21.00 23.07
CA LYS A 46 -35.06 19.69 23.28
C LYS A 46 -35.19 18.89 21.99
N GLN A 47 -35.56 19.53 20.87
CA GLN A 47 -35.58 18.88 19.55
C GLN A 47 -34.20 18.41 19.11
N TYR A 48 -33.16 19.24 19.27
CA TYR A 48 -31.79 18.88 18.94
C TYR A 48 -31.27 17.72 19.79
N THR A 49 -31.56 17.71 21.09
CA THR A 49 -31.20 16.58 21.97
C THR A 49 -31.89 15.29 21.50
N GLN A 50 -33.18 15.35 21.17
CA GLN A 50 -33.92 14.20 20.63
C GLN A 50 -33.32 13.70 19.30
N GLU A 51 -32.97 14.59 18.38
CA GLU A 51 -32.31 14.24 17.11
C GLU A 51 -30.92 13.62 17.33
N MET A 52 -30.15 14.13 18.29
CA MET A 52 -28.84 13.58 18.66
C MET A 52 -28.94 12.19 19.29
N ASP A 53 -29.95 11.96 20.12
CA ASP A 53 -30.22 10.65 20.72
C ASP A 53 -30.62 9.62 19.64
N VAL A 54 -31.45 10.02 18.67
CA VAL A 54 -31.81 9.16 17.52
C VAL A 54 -30.58 8.85 16.65
N TYR A 55 -29.74 9.84 16.35
CA TYR A 55 -28.51 9.61 15.59
C TYR A 55 -27.56 8.65 16.31
N LYS A 56 -27.46 8.77 17.64
CA LYS A 56 -26.65 7.87 18.46
C LYS A 56 -27.21 6.44 18.43
N GLN A 57 -28.52 6.27 18.51
CA GLN A 57 -29.18 4.95 18.40
C GLN A 57 -28.94 4.30 17.04
N ILE A 58 -29.15 5.03 15.94
CA ILE A 58 -28.90 4.52 14.58
C ILE A 58 -27.44 4.08 14.43
N LYS A 59 -26.50 4.87 14.97
CA LYS A 59 -25.07 4.55 14.90
C LYS A 59 -24.69 3.33 15.75
N GLU A 60 -25.31 3.15 16.91
CA GLU A 60 -25.15 1.95 17.75
C GLU A 60 -25.75 0.71 17.07
N GLU A 61 -26.88 0.85 16.37
CA GLU A 61 -27.49 -0.21 15.56
C GLU A 61 -26.62 -0.59 14.34
N GLU A 62 -26.09 0.38 13.60
CA GLU A 62 -25.16 0.14 12.47
C GLU A 62 -23.91 -0.62 12.92
N VAL A 63 -23.31 -0.23 14.05
CA VAL A 63 -22.17 -0.93 14.64
C VAL A 63 -22.55 -2.34 15.09
N GLY A 64 -23.76 -2.53 15.62
CA GLY A 64 -24.30 -3.84 15.97
C GLY A 64 -24.50 -4.74 14.75
N ASN A 65 -24.99 -4.17 13.64
CA ASN A 65 -25.22 -4.91 12.41
C ASN A 65 -23.92 -5.31 11.73
N ALA A 66 -22.93 -4.41 11.69
CA ALA A 66 -21.59 -4.71 11.18
C ALA A 66 -20.92 -5.85 11.96
N LYS A 67 -21.03 -5.87 13.30
CA LYS A 67 -20.52 -6.99 14.12
C LYS A 67 -21.22 -8.32 13.83
N LYS A 68 -22.54 -8.30 13.62
CA LYS A 68 -23.30 -9.50 13.23
C LYS A 68 -22.88 -10.02 11.84
N GLU A 69 -22.66 -9.11 10.89
CA GLU A 69 -22.16 -9.46 9.55
C GLU A 69 -20.74 -10.05 9.62
N GLU A 70 -19.85 -9.47 10.43
CA GLU A 70 -18.50 -10.02 10.68
C GLU A 70 -18.56 -11.41 11.32
N ASP A 71 -19.44 -11.63 12.31
CA ASP A 71 -19.62 -12.93 12.97
C ASP A 71 -20.18 -13.99 12.01
N GLU A 72 -21.12 -13.63 11.12
CA GLU A 72 -21.64 -14.53 10.08
C GLU A 72 -20.57 -14.87 9.04
N LEU A 73 -19.80 -13.89 8.57
CA LEU A 73 -18.66 -14.12 7.67
C LEU A 73 -17.62 -15.06 8.30
N LEU A 74 -17.35 -14.91 9.60
CA LEU A 74 -16.43 -15.77 10.32
C LEU A 74 -16.96 -17.21 10.45
N LYS A 75 -18.27 -17.40 10.62
CA LYS A 75 -18.90 -18.74 10.62
C LYS A 75 -18.78 -19.40 9.25
N VAL A 76 -19.05 -18.68 8.16
CA VAL A 76 -18.93 -19.20 6.79
C VAL A 76 -17.48 -19.59 6.50
N LEU A 77 -16.51 -18.73 6.83
CA LEU A 77 -15.08 -19.00 6.66
C LEU A 77 -14.64 -20.22 7.49
N LYS A 78 -15.16 -20.36 8.72
CA LYS A 78 -14.90 -21.52 9.57
C LYS A 78 -15.48 -22.81 8.97
N GLN A 79 -16.63 -22.73 8.30
CA GLN A 79 -17.25 -23.89 7.63
C GLN A 79 -16.47 -24.29 6.37
N GLU A 80 -16.02 -23.31 5.56
CA GLU A 80 -15.18 -23.54 4.39
C GLU A 80 -13.83 -24.16 4.74
N THR A 81 -13.15 -23.63 5.76
CA THR A 81 -11.87 -24.19 6.25
C THR A 81 -12.02 -25.63 6.73
N LEU A 82 -13.12 -25.97 7.40
CA LEU A 82 -13.40 -27.32 7.87
C LEU A 82 -13.70 -28.29 6.71
N GLN A 83 -14.38 -27.83 5.66
CA GLN A 83 -14.56 -28.62 4.44
C GLN A 83 -13.24 -28.89 3.71
N LEU A 84 -12.34 -27.90 3.66
CA LEU A 84 -11.01 -28.07 3.08
C LEU A 84 -10.15 -29.05 3.87
N LEU A 85 -10.22 -29.02 5.20
CA LEU A 85 -9.57 -30.01 6.08
C LEU A 85 -10.10 -31.42 5.83
N LYS A 86 -11.43 -31.60 5.77
CA LYS A 86 -12.04 -32.89 5.42
C LYS A 86 -11.64 -33.37 4.02
N LYS A 87 -11.49 -32.47 3.04
CA LYS A 87 -10.97 -32.81 1.71
C LYS A 87 -9.51 -33.25 1.77
N LYS A 88 -8.66 -32.57 2.57
CA LYS A 88 -7.27 -32.95 2.79
C LYS A 88 -7.12 -34.32 3.46
N GLU A 89 -7.89 -34.60 4.52
CA GLU A 89 -7.88 -35.90 5.21
C GLU A 89 -8.30 -37.03 4.27
N LYS A 90 -9.33 -36.80 3.43
CA LYS A 90 -9.76 -37.75 2.38
C LYS A 90 -8.65 -38.00 1.36
N THR A 91 -7.95 -36.97 0.90
CA THR A 91 -6.80 -37.15 0.00
C THR A 91 -5.64 -37.88 0.67
N GLU A 92 -5.40 -37.65 1.97
CA GLU A 92 -4.37 -38.37 2.73
C GLU A 92 -4.71 -39.84 2.96
N THR A 93 -6.00 -40.17 3.15
CA THR A 93 -6.45 -41.58 3.22
C THR A 93 -6.32 -42.28 1.88
N VAL A 94 -6.64 -41.60 0.78
CA VAL A 94 -6.42 -42.11 -0.59
C VAL A 94 -4.92 -42.30 -0.88
N ILE A 95 -4.05 -41.38 -0.47
CA ILE A 95 -2.60 -41.50 -0.61
C ILE A 95 -2.05 -42.68 0.22
N LYS A 96 -2.60 -42.93 1.42
CA LYS A 96 -2.24 -44.11 2.25
C LYS A 96 -2.71 -45.44 1.64
N LEU A 97 -3.81 -45.44 0.89
CA LEU A 97 -4.33 -46.63 0.20
C LEU A 97 -3.58 -46.95 -1.11
N LEU A 98 -2.88 -45.98 -1.71
CA LEU A 98 -2.18 -46.14 -2.99
C LEU A 98 -0.72 -46.61 -2.89
N ASN A 99 -0.18 -46.87 -1.69
CA ASN A 99 1.18 -47.41 -1.54
C ASN A 99 1.29 -48.44 -0.39
N PRO A 100 1.37 -49.75 -0.70
CA PRO A 100 2.16 -50.67 0.11
C PRO A 100 3.59 -50.69 -0.45
N LEU A 101 4.56 -50.31 0.37
CA LEU A 101 5.98 -50.54 0.08
C LEU A 101 6.24 -52.04 -0.09
N PRO A 102 7.12 -52.45 -1.01
CA PRO A 102 7.97 -53.60 -0.78
C PRO A 102 9.40 -53.12 -0.55
N HIS A 103 9.96 -53.44 0.61
CA HIS A 103 11.40 -53.43 0.79
C HIS A 103 11.98 -54.71 0.18
N ASN A 104 12.96 -54.49 -0.68
CA ASN A 104 14.19 -55.28 -0.83
C ASN A 104 14.16 -56.54 -1.72
N SER A 105 14.79 -56.46 -2.89
CA SER A 105 15.78 -57.47 -3.31
C SER A 105 16.67 -56.92 -4.44
N LEU A 106 17.98 -57.10 -4.24
CA LEU A 106 19.06 -57.32 -5.21
C LEU A 106 19.06 -56.62 -6.59
N THR A 107 20.15 -55.87 -6.77
CA THR A 107 21.01 -55.76 -7.98
C THR A 107 20.34 -55.41 -9.32
N LEU A 108 20.55 -54.15 -9.73
CA LEU A 108 20.83 -53.79 -11.12
C LEU A 108 21.59 -52.44 -11.18
N VAL A 109 22.78 -52.40 -10.59
CA VAL A 109 23.88 -51.74 -11.30
C VAL A 109 23.97 -52.44 -12.66
N ASP A 110 24.00 -51.68 -13.75
CA ASP A 110 23.98 -52.12 -15.16
C ASP A 110 22.62 -52.30 -15.86
N ARG A 111 21.80 -51.24 -15.92
CA ARG A 111 21.00 -50.93 -17.13
C ARG A 111 20.45 -49.50 -17.14
N ILE A 112 21.27 -48.51 -17.51
CA ILE A 112 20.94 -47.31 -18.33
C ILE A 112 22.31 -46.72 -18.73
N LYS A 113 22.98 -47.44 -19.63
CA LYS A 113 24.08 -46.94 -20.46
C LYS A 113 23.72 -47.25 -21.92
N SER A 114 22.59 -46.70 -22.39
CA SER A 114 22.23 -46.65 -23.81
C SER A 114 20.86 -45.99 -24.02
N ARG A 115 20.85 -44.66 -23.98
CA ARG A 115 20.03 -43.81 -24.87
C ARG A 115 20.62 -42.42 -24.85
N GLY A 116 21.76 -42.31 -25.54
CA GLY A 116 22.22 -41.05 -26.07
C GLY A 116 21.23 -40.57 -27.13
N ALA A 117 20.23 -39.81 -26.69
CA ALA A 117 19.57 -38.85 -27.56
C ALA A 117 20.26 -37.52 -27.29
N GLY A 118 21.03 -37.05 -28.28
CA GLY A 118 21.68 -35.75 -28.27
C GLY A 118 20.65 -34.62 -28.27
N CYS A 119 20.03 -34.36 -27.11
CA CYS A 119 19.34 -33.12 -26.85
C CYS A 119 20.42 -32.13 -26.42
N LYS A 120 20.73 -31.15 -27.28
CA LYS A 120 21.61 -30.02 -26.95
C LYS A 120 21.28 -29.59 -25.52
N ARG A 121 22.22 -29.73 -24.57
CA ARG A 121 22.05 -29.18 -23.21
C ARG A 121 21.99 -27.66 -23.36
N THR A 122 20.82 -27.12 -23.63
CA THR A 122 20.56 -25.69 -23.50
C THR A 122 20.93 -25.35 -22.07
N LYS A 123 22.03 -24.63 -21.89
CA LYS A 123 22.53 -24.21 -20.58
C LYS A 123 21.39 -23.39 -19.95
N GLY A 124 20.70 -23.99 -18.97
CA GLY A 124 19.67 -23.28 -18.21
C GLY A 124 20.31 -22.02 -17.62
N GLN A 125 19.68 -20.87 -17.85
CA GLN A 125 20.19 -19.62 -17.31
C GLN A 125 19.94 -19.62 -15.81
N PHE A 126 21.00 -19.33 -15.06
CA PHE A 126 20.98 -19.29 -13.61
C PHE A 126 21.28 -17.87 -13.14
N ARG A 127 20.42 -17.35 -12.27
CA ARG A 127 20.62 -16.06 -11.60
C ARG A 127 20.59 -16.28 -10.10
N LYS A 128 21.56 -15.69 -9.41
CA LYS A 128 21.61 -15.70 -7.94
C LYS A 128 21.51 -14.27 -7.42
N ILE A 129 20.68 -14.07 -6.39
CA ILE A 129 20.47 -12.78 -5.75
C ILE A 129 20.78 -12.94 -4.26
N SER A 130 21.62 -12.05 -3.74
CA SER A 130 22.00 -12.07 -2.34
C SER A 130 20.96 -11.35 -1.48
N VAL A 131 20.61 -11.94 -0.34
CA VAL A 131 19.61 -11.39 0.58
C VAL A 131 20.29 -10.71 1.78
N PRO A 132 20.02 -9.41 2.04
CA PRO A 132 20.50 -8.74 3.24
C PRO A 132 19.96 -9.36 4.53
N LYS A 133 20.77 -9.32 5.61
CA LYS A 133 20.41 -9.95 6.90
C LYS A 133 19.05 -9.46 7.44
N HIS A 134 18.80 -8.15 7.34
CA HIS A 134 17.58 -7.52 7.88
C HIS A 134 16.31 -7.86 7.09
N ARG A 135 16.43 -8.37 5.85
CA ARG A 135 15.29 -8.76 4.98
C ARG A 135 15.01 -10.25 4.96
N TYR A 136 15.82 -11.07 5.61
CA TYR A 136 15.65 -12.52 5.59
C TYR A 136 14.35 -12.97 6.30
N THR A 137 14.03 -12.38 7.46
CA THR A 137 12.80 -12.68 8.21
C THR A 137 11.52 -12.39 7.42
N PRO A 138 11.35 -11.19 6.80
CA PRO A 138 10.17 -10.94 5.97
C PRO A 138 10.13 -11.80 4.71
N LEU A 139 11.29 -12.13 4.10
CA LEU A 139 11.35 -13.03 2.94
C LEU A 139 10.77 -14.41 3.27
N LYS A 140 11.12 -14.98 4.44
CA LYS A 140 10.58 -16.28 4.85
C LYS A 140 9.07 -16.26 5.09
N LYS A 141 8.54 -15.15 5.61
CA LYS A 141 7.09 -14.98 5.86
C LYS A 141 6.30 -14.85 4.56
N ALA A 142 6.77 -14.01 3.64
CA ALA A 142 6.11 -13.72 2.36
C ALA A 142 6.53 -14.67 1.22
N TRP A 143 7.14 -15.82 1.54
CA TRP A 143 7.71 -16.72 0.53
C TRP A 143 6.65 -17.29 -0.41
N MET A 144 5.47 -17.64 0.13
CA MET A 144 4.38 -18.19 -0.68
C MET A 144 3.85 -17.15 -1.69
N ASP A 145 3.74 -15.89 -1.24
CA ASP A 145 3.26 -14.78 -2.07
C ASP A 145 4.26 -14.38 -3.16
N ILE A 146 5.56 -14.63 -2.95
CA ILE A 146 6.61 -14.44 -3.94
C ILE A 146 6.64 -15.62 -4.93
N TYR A 147 6.46 -16.84 -4.43
CA TYR A 147 6.55 -18.04 -5.24
C TYR A 147 5.39 -18.20 -6.24
N SER A 148 4.14 -17.97 -5.81
CA SER A 148 2.95 -18.11 -6.65
C SER A 148 3.02 -17.31 -7.96
N PRO A 149 3.25 -15.98 -7.97
CA PRO A 149 3.24 -15.21 -9.21
C PRO A 149 4.39 -15.59 -10.16
N VAL A 150 5.56 -15.95 -9.62
CA VAL A 150 6.71 -16.35 -10.45
C VAL A 150 6.50 -17.73 -11.06
N TYR A 151 5.92 -18.66 -10.31
CA TYR A 151 5.65 -20.01 -10.80
C TYR A 151 4.53 -20.01 -11.84
N GLU A 152 3.42 -19.30 -11.56
CA GLU A 152 2.23 -19.29 -12.41
C GLU A 152 2.44 -18.48 -13.70
N GLN A 153 2.97 -17.26 -13.60
CA GLN A 153 3.07 -16.36 -14.76
C GLN A 153 4.29 -16.66 -15.61
N MET A 154 5.44 -16.89 -14.97
CA MET A 154 6.74 -16.94 -15.65
C MET A 154 7.29 -18.36 -15.81
N LYS A 155 6.73 -19.36 -15.12
CA LYS A 155 7.20 -20.76 -15.10
C LYS A 155 8.71 -20.87 -14.79
N VAL A 156 9.20 -20.04 -13.88
CA VAL A 156 10.59 -20.04 -13.41
C VAL A 156 10.67 -20.75 -12.06
N ASP A 157 11.70 -21.57 -11.87
CA ASP A 157 11.98 -22.21 -10.59
C ASP A 157 12.72 -21.24 -9.67
N ILE A 158 12.17 -21.02 -8.47
CA ILE A 158 12.87 -20.30 -7.40
C ILE A 158 13.26 -21.28 -6.30
N ARG A 159 14.52 -21.20 -5.88
CA ARG A 159 15.04 -21.91 -4.71
C ARG A 159 15.70 -20.92 -3.76
N MET A 160 15.46 -21.06 -2.46
CA MET A 160 16.21 -20.32 -1.45
C MET A 160 17.25 -21.24 -0.82
N ASN A 161 18.51 -20.82 -0.86
CA ASN A 161 19.58 -21.50 -0.13
C ASN A 161 19.75 -20.86 1.24
N VAL A 162 19.32 -21.56 2.29
CA VAL A 162 19.33 -21.05 3.67
C VAL A 162 20.75 -20.82 4.20
N LYS A 163 21.72 -21.63 3.77
CA LYS A 163 23.11 -21.54 4.25
C LYS A 163 23.83 -20.32 3.68
N THR A 164 23.70 -20.11 2.37
CA THR A 164 24.33 -18.98 1.68
C THR A 164 23.48 -17.71 1.69
N ARG A 165 22.20 -17.82 2.07
CA ARG A 165 21.18 -16.74 2.03
C ARG A 165 21.09 -16.08 0.66
N ASN A 166 21.11 -16.94 -0.35
CA ASN A 166 20.92 -16.54 -1.74
C ASN A 166 19.60 -17.11 -2.26
N VAL A 167 18.90 -16.31 -3.05
CA VAL A 167 17.78 -16.76 -3.86
C VAL A 167 18.33 -17.12 -5.23
N GLU A 168 18.07 -18.34 -5.65
CA GLU A 168 18.49 -18.95 -6.89
C GLU A 168 17.28 -19.05 -7.82
N LEU A 169 17.42 -18.51 -9.02
CA LEU A 169 16.41 -18.51 -10.06
C LEU A 169 16.94 -19.36 -11.22
N MET A 170 16.11 -20.30 -11.69
CA MET A 170 16.46 -21.22 -12.75
C MET A 170 15.32 -21.30 -13.78
N THR A 171 15.67 -21.19 -15.05
CA THR A 171 14.69 -21.35 -16.14
C THR A 171 14.39 -22.84 -16.39
N ARG A 172 13.13 -23.13 -16.71
CA ARG A 172 12.70 -24.45 -17.19
C ARG A 172 12.70 -24.47 -18.72
N ARG A 173 12.55 -25.66 -19.31
CA ARG A 173 12.36 -25.82 -20.77
C ARG A 173 10.99 -25.34 -21.26
N ASP A 174 10.05 -25.20 -20.34
CA ASP A 174 8.66 -24.76 -20.58
C ASP A 174 8.49 -23.23 -20.41
N THR A 175 9.59 -22.50 -20.16
CA THR A 175 9.57 -21.04 -20.07
C THR A 175 9.54 -20.44 -21.49
N PRO A 176 8.56 -19.60 -21.84
CA PRO A 176 8.42 -19.08 -23.20
C PRO A 176 9.51 -18.06 -23.58
N ASP A 177 10.03 -17.28 -22.62
CA ASP A 177 10.95 -16.17 -22.88
C ASP A 177 12.12 -16.05 -21.89
N VAL A 178 13.29 -15.66 -22.40
CA VAL A 178 14.50 -15.38 -21.62
C VAL A 178 14.33 -14.13 -20.73
N SER A 179 13.55 -13.15 -21.18
CA SER A 179 13.27 -11.91 -20.46
C SER A 179 12.55 -12.13 -19.13
N ASN A 180 11.80 -13.23 -19.00
CA ASN A 180 11.06 -13.54 -17.78
C ASN A 180 12.00 -13.80 -16.59
N LEU A 181 13.18 -14.38 -16.83
CA LEU A 181 14.19 -14.55 -15.79
C LEU A 181 14.68 -13.20 -15.25
N GLN A 182 14.84 -12.21 -16.14
CA GLN A 182 15.25 -10.86 -15.76
C GLN A 182 14.16 -10.18 -14.94
N LYS A 183 12.89 -10.24 -15.37
CA LYS A 183 11.75 -9.70 -14.61
C LYS A 183 11.62 -10.33 -13.23
N CYS A 184 11.79 -11.65 -13.11
CA CYS A 184 11.81 -12.33 -11.81
C CYS A 184 13.00 -11.89 -10.95
N ALA A 185 14.16 -11.64 -11.56
CA ALA A 185 15.31 -11.12 -10.84
C ALA A 185 15.06 -9.70 -10.32
N ASP A 186 14.45 -8.84 -11.15
CA ASP A 186 14.11 -7.46 -10.78
C ASP A 186 13.00 -7.42 -9.72
N PHE A 187 12.03 -8.34 -9.78
CA PHE A 187 11.01 -8.54 -8.75
C PHE A 187 11.62 -8.88 -7.38
N VAL A 188 12.49 -9.89 -7.33
CA VAL A 188 13.20 -10.27 -6.09
C VAL A 188 14.10 -9.12 -5.63
N HIS A 189 14.77 -8.42 -6.55
CA HIS A 189 15.60 -7.27 -6.23
C HIS A 189 14.79 -6.13 -5.61
N ALA A 190 13.63 -5.78 -6.17
CA ALA A 190 12.72 -4.77 -5.62
C ALA A 190 12.28 -5.14 -4.20
N PHE A 191 11.94 -6.41 -3.95
CA PHE A 191 11.63 -6.87 -2.60
C PHE A 191 12.84 -6.77 -1.65
N MET A 192 14.07 -6.99 -2.12
CA MET A 192 15.27 -6.78 -1.30
C MET A 192 15.49 -5.31 -0.93
N LEU A 193 15.15 -4.38 -1.82
CA LEU A 193 15.24 -2.94 -1.57
C LEU A 193 14.19 -2.42 -0.58
N GLY A 194 13.20 -3.25 -0.21
CA GLY A 194 12.22 -2.92 0.81
C GLY A 194 10.83 -2.58 0.29
N PHE A 195 10.57 -2.76 -1.01
CA PHE A 195 9.21 -2.66 -1.55
C PHE A 195 8.33 -3.79 -1.02
N ASP A 196 7.02 -3.53 -0.99
CA ASP A 196 6.03 -4.53 -0.64
C ASP A 196 5.83 -5.52 -1.79
N VAL A 197 5.33 -6.73 -1.47
CA VAL A 197 5.13 -7.80 -2.46
C VAL A 197 4.09 -7.38 -3.50
N ILE A 198 3.02 -6.72 -3.06
CA ILE A 198 1.92 -6.27 -3.92
C ILE A 198 2.43 -5.28 -4.96
N ASP A 199 3.28 -4.33 -4.53
CA ASP A 199 3.89 -3.34 -5.43
C ASP A 199 4.90 -3.99 -6.37
N ALA A 200 5.68 -4.95 -5.87
CA ALA A 200 6.65 -5.68 -6.69
C ALA A 200 5.95 -6.52 -7.77
N VAL A 201 4.76 -7.09 -7.51
CA VAL A 201 3.98 -7.84 -8.51
C VAL A 201 3.61 -6.95 -9.71
N ALA A 202 3.51 -5.63 -9.53
CA ALA A 202 3.27 -4.71 -10.63
C ALA A 202 4.39 -4.75 -11.69
N LEU A 203 5.63 -5.05 -11.30
CA LEU A 203 6.78 -5.23 -12.22
C LEU A 203 6.62 -6.46 -13.13
N LEU A 204 5.90 -7.49 -12.67
CA LEU A 204 5.64 -8.69 -13.48
C LEU A 204 4.54 -8.44 -14.52
N ARG A 205 3.62 -7.51 -14.25
CA ARG A 205 2.48 -7.20 -15.13
C ARG A 205 2.85 -6.24 -16.25
N MET A 206 3.65 -5.22 -15.97
CA MET A 206 3.99 -4.15 -16.91
C MET A 206 5.50 -3.91 -16.96
N ASP A 207 6.05 -3.90 -18.17
CA ASP A 207 7.49 -3.81 -18.41
C ASP A 207 8.05 -2.39 -18.37
N GLU A 208 7.18 -1.38 -18.36
CA GLU A 208 7.57 0.05 -18.34
C GLU A 208 7.87 0.58 -16.93
N LEU A 209 7.77 -0.28 -15.93
CA LEU A 209 7.92 0.08 -14.53
C LEU A 209 9.37 -0.21 -14.10
N TYR A 210 10.06 0.84 -13.65
CA TYR A 210 11.48 0.78 -13.30
C TYR A 210 11.68 1.01 -11.81
N VAL A 211 12.78 0.47 -11.29
CA VAL A 211 13.26 0.74 -9.94
C VAL A 211 14.48 1.63 -10.03
N ASP A 212 14.40 2.78 -9.39
CA ASP A 212 15.44 3.79 -9.33
C ASP A 212 15.98 3.88 -7.90
N SER A 213 17.30 3.96 -7.76
CA SER A 213 17.98 4.07 -6.47
C SER A 213 18.78 5.35 -6.42
N PHE A 214 18.50 6.16 -5.40
CA PHE A 214 19.03 7.51 -5.29
C PHE A 214 19.71 7.72 -3.93
N GLU A 215 20.90 8.30 -3.93
CA GLU A 215 21.60 8.66 -2.70
C GLU A 215 21.42 10.15 -2.39
N ILE A 216 21.09 10.48 -1.14
CA ILE A 216 20.91 11.87 -0.71
C ILE A 216 22.22 12.68 -0.86
N LYS A 217 23.36 12.00 -0.77
CA LYS A 217 24.69 12.61 -0.88
C LYS A 217 24.99 13.19 -2.27
N ASP A 218 24.35 12.67 -3.31
CA ASP A 218 24.58 13.11 -4.69
C ASP A 218 24.03 14.52 -4.95
N VAL A 219 23.00 14.94 -4.20
CA VAL A 219 22.40 16.29 -4.31
C VAL A 219 23.16 17.29 -3.44
N LYS A 220 23.45 16.89 -2.21
CA LYS A 220 24.03 17.76 -1.20
C LYS A 220 24.83 16.94 -0.20
N THR A 221 26.05 17.38 0.05
CA THR A 221 26.94 16.79 1.06
C THR A 221 26.48 17.17 2.47
N LEU A 222 25.46 16.47 2.95
CA LEU A 222 24.87 16.67 4.27
C LEU A 222 25.57 15.81 5.32
N LYS A 223 25.90 16.40 6.48
CA LYS A 223 26.50 15.70 7.62
C LYS A 223 25.54 15.67 8.81
N GLY A 224 25.50 14.54 9.52
CA GLY A 224 24.85 14.37 10.82
C GLY A 224 23.42 14.94 10.92
N GLU A 225 23.26 15.99 11.70
CA GLU A 225 21.96 16.62 11.99
C GLU A 225 21.23 17.08 10.72
N HIS A 226 21.97 17.60 9.73
CA HIS A 226 21.36 18.06 8.49
C HIS A 226 20.81 16.90 7.64
N LEU A 227 21.41 15.71 7.73
CA LEU A 227 20.89 14.52 7.06
C LEU A 227 19.60 14.03 7.71
N SER A 228 19.57 13.91 9.04
CA SER A 228 18.35 13.58 9.80
C SER A 228 17.23 14.58 9.51
N ARG A 229 17.55 15.88 9.47
CA ARG A 229 16.58 16.93 9.12
C ARG A 229 16.06 16.79 7.70
N ALA A 230 16.91 16.47 6.72
CA ALA A 230 16.49 16.24 5.34
C ALA A 230 15.55 15.02 5.22
N ILE A 231 15.88 13.91 5.90
CA ILE A 231 15.03 12.71 5.97
C ILE A 231 13.68 13.04 6.62
N GLY A 232 13.69 13.82 7.71
CA GLY A 232 12.48 14.29 8.38
C GLY A 232 11.56 15.11 7.47
N ARG A 233 12.13 15.93 6.58
CA ARG A 233 11.37 16.70 5.58
C ARG A 233 10.82 15.82 4.45
N LEU A 234 11.57 14.79 4.06
CA LEU A 234 11.17 13.85 3.01
C LEU A 234 9.94 13.06 3.42
N SER A 235 9.96 12.52 4.64
CA SER A 235 8.83 11.78 5.21
C SER A 235 7.69 12.74 5.59
N GLY A 236 8.02 13.89 6.18
CA GLY A 236 7.05 14.78 6.80
C GLY A 236 6.45 14.15 8.07
N LYS A 237 5.50 14.84 8.71
CA LYS A 237 4.83 14.31 9.91
C LYS A 237 4.05 13.04 9.56
N GLY A 238 4.51 11.89 10.05
CA GLY A 238 3.87 10.58 9.84
C GLY A 238 3.84 10.14 8.38
N GLY A 239 4.82 10.52 7.56
CA GLY A 239 4.87 10.09 6.15
C GLY A 239 3.94 10.86 5.21
N LYS A 240 3.27 11.93 5.67
CA LYS A 240 2.31 12.69 4.84
C LYS A 240 2.92 13.25 3.56
N THR A 241 4.15 13.75 3.62
CA THR A 241 4.81 14.35 2.45
C THR A 241 5.19 13.27 1.45
N LYS A 242 5.75 12.16 1.93
CA LYS A 242 6.01 10.97 1.11
C LYS A 242 4.74 10.49 0.41
N PHE A 243 3.65 10.29 1.17
CA PHE A 243 2.38 9.79 0.62
C PHE A 243 1.75 10.76 -0.38
N ALA A 244 1.86 12.07 -0.16
CA ALA A 244 1.39 13.07 -1.12
C ALA A 244 2.15 13.01 -2.45
N ILE A 245 3.47 12.77 -2.42
CA ILE A 245 4.28 12.62 -3.64
C ILE A 245 3.93 11.32 -4.34
N GLU A 246 3.82 10.22 -3.60
CA GLU A 246 3.43 8.90 -4.12
C GLU A 246 2.07 8.95 -4.83
N ASN A 247 1.06 9.54 -4.20
CA ASN A 247 -0.28 9.65 -4.78
C ASN A 247 -0.30 10.55 -6.02
N SER A 248 0.43 11.68 -5.99
CA SER A 248 0.46 12.62 -7.12
C SER A 248 1.15 12.01 -8.34
N THR A 249 2.26 11.31 -8.13
CA THR A 249 3.08 10.74 -9.21
C THR A 249 2.74 9.30 -9.56
N LYS A 250 1.84 8.65 -8.79
CA LYS A 250 1.54 7.21 -8.89
C LYS A 250 2.81 6.36 -8.80
N THR A 251 3.72 6.73 -7.91
CA THR A 251 4.96 6.00 -7.64
C THR A 251 4.94 5.38 -6.25
N ARG A 252 5.79 4.39 -6.01
CA ARG A 252 6.07 3.84 -4.69
C ARG A 252 7.46 4.25 -4.28
N ILE A 253 7.60 4.77 -3.07
CA ILE A 253 8.87 5.28 -2.56
C ILE A 253 9.23 4.50 -1.29
N VAL A 254 10.50 4.10 -1.17
CA VAL A 254 11.06 3.51 0.05
C VAL A 254 12.22 4.40 0.47
N ILE A 255 12.21 4.83 1.73
CA ILE A 255 13.25 5.69 2.30
C ILE A 255 14.08 4.81 3.24
N ALA A 256 15.36 4.63 2.90
CA ALA A 256 16.34 3.84 3.63
C ALA A 256 17.50 4.72 4.07
N ASP A 257 17.25 5.58 5.06
CA ASP A 257 18.17 6.56 5.65
C ASP A 257 18.95 7.42 4.64
N THR A 258 19.99 6.85 4.04
CA THR A 258 20.86 7.48 3.04
C THR A 258 20.38 7.27 1.60
N LYS A 259 19.69 6.15 1.35
CA LYS A 259 19.21 5.72 0.04
C LYS A 259 17.70 5.89 -0.04
N ILE A 260 17.23 6.31 -1.20
CA ILE A 260 15.81 6.41 -1.52
C ILE A 260 15.60 5.58 -2.76
N HIS A 261 14.63 4.67 -2.69
CA HIS A 261 14.23 3.85 -3.82
C HIS A 261 12.89 4.32 -4.33
N ILE A 262 12.75 4.48 -5.64
CA ILE A 262 11.52 4.91 -6.31
C ILE A 262 11.15 3.84 -7.32
N LEU A 263 9.91 3.40 -7.30
CA LEU A 263 9.35 2.47 -8.27
C LEU A 263 8.24 3.18 -9.03
N GLY A 264 8.31 3.14 -10.36
CA GLY A 264 7.33 3.81 -11.22
C GLY A 264 7.73 3.84 -12.70
N SER A 265 6.90 4.48 -13.51
CA SER A 265 7.25 4.78 -14.91
C SER A 265 8.33 5.86 -14.95
N PHE A 266 9.17 5.84 -15.99
CA PHE A 266 10.30 6.76 -16.11
C PHE A 266 9.92 8.25 -16.00
N ALA A 267 8.83 8.67 -16.67
CA ALA A 267 8.34 10.05 -16.61
C ALA A 267 7.95 10.46 -15.18
N ASN A 268 7.28 9.57 -14.46
CA ASN A 268 6.82 9.81 -13.09
C ASN A 268 7.97 9.80 -12.09
N ILE A 269 8.96 8.91 -12.29
CA ILE A 269 10.20 8.88 -11.50
C ILE A 269 10.92 10.22 -11.60
N LYS A 270 11.02 10.80 -12.80
CA LYS A 270 11.67 12.11 -12.97
C LYS A 270 11.00 13.21 -12.15
N VAL A 271 9.66 13.28 -12.19
CA VAL A 271 8.88 14.27 -11.42
C VAL A 271 9.00 14.04 -9.91
N ALA A 272 8.98 12.77 -9.48
CA ALA A 272 9.20 12.41 -8.08
C ALA A 272 10.61 12.82 -7.64
N ARG A 273 11.65 12.44 -8.40
CA ARG A 273 13.06 12.77 -8.13
C ARG A 273 13.25 14.29 -8.00
N ASP A 274 12.73 15.08 -8.93
CA ASP A 274 12.82 16.55 -8.89
C ASP A 274 12.18 17.13 -7.61
N SER A 275 11.08 16.53 -7.16
CA SER A 275 10.37 16.95 -5.95
C SER A 275 11.13 16.57 -4.68
N LEU A 276 11.71 15.37 -4.64
CA LEU A 276 12.57 14.91 -3.53
C LEU A 276 13.85 15.76 -3.47
N CYS A 277 14.51 16.02 -4.60
CA CYS A 277 15.68 16.91 -4.69
C CYS A 277 15.35 18.32 -4.19
N SER A 278 14.20 18.87 -4.56
CA SER A 278 13.77 20.20 -4.11
C SER A 278 13.60 20.26 -2.59
N LEU A 279 13.06 19.20 -1.97
CA LEU A 279 12.93 19.07 -0.52
C LEU A 279 14.28 18.94 0.17
N ILE A 280 15.20 18.13 -0.37
CA ILE A 280 16.57 17.97 0.16
C ILE A 280 17.33 19.31 0.13
N LEU A 281 17.18 20.08 -0.96
CA LEU A 281 17.90 21.35 -1.14
C LEU A 281 17.50 22.42 -0.14
N GLY A 282 16.27 22.43 0.38
CA GLY A 282 15.81 23.56 1.21
C GLY A 282 14.42 24.08 0.88
N SER A 283 13.83 23.72 -0.25
CA SER A 283 12.59 24.36 -0.72
C SER A 283 11.42 24.17 0.27
N PRO A 284 10.62 25.22 0.53
CA PRO A 284 9.46 25.09 1.41
C PRO A 284 8.46 24.08 0.83
N ALA A 285 7.90 23.21 1.67
CA ALA A 285 7.04 22.12 1.24
C ALA A 285 5.79 22.61 0.46
N GLY A 286 5.24 23.77 0.84
CA GLY A 286 4.12 24.38 0.11
C GLY A 286 4.41 24.62 -1.36
N LYS A 287 5.61 25.14 -1.70
CA LYS A 287 6.03 25.36 -3.09
C LYS A 287 6.17 24.04 -3.86
N VAL A 288 6.66 22.99 -3.21
CA VAL A 288 6.80 21.67 -3.81
C VAL A 288 5.42 21.07 -4.13
N TYR A 289 4.44 21.19 -3.23
CA TYR A 289 3.08 20.72 -3.50
C TYR A 289 2.40 21.47 -4.64
N SER A 290 2.55 22.79 -4.71
CA SER A 290 2.00 23.57 -5.82
C SER A 290 2.61 23.15 -7.16
N LYS A 291 3.93 22.92 -7.21
CA LYS A 291 4.61 22.42 -8.41
C LYS A 291 4.13 21.01 -8.79
N LEU A 292 4.05 20.10 -7.82
CA LEU A 292 3.54 18.73 -8.03
C LEU A 292 2.14 18.73 -8.61
N ARG A 293 1.23 19.55 -8.07
CA ARG A 293 -0.15 19.64 -8.56
C ARG A 293 -0.21 20.14 -10.01
N ALA A 294 0.56 21.17 -10.34
CA ALA A 294 0.63 21.70 -11.72
C ALA A 294 1.22 20.69 -12.70
N VAL A 295 2.27 19.96 -12.31
CA VAL A 295 2.90 18.94 -13.16
C VAL A 295 1.99 17.72 -13.33
N THR A 296 1.29 17.32 -12.27
CA THR A 296 0.34 16.19 -12.31
C THR A 296 -0.85 16.50 -13.21
N ALA A 297 -1.39 17.73 -13.16
CA ALA A 297 -2.46 18.16 -14.06
C ALA A 297 -2.02 18.05 -15.53
N ARG A 298 -0.82 18.52 -15.86
CA ARG A 298 -0.27 18.41 -17.22
C ARG A 298 0.01 16.98 -17.66
N LEU A 299 0.43 16.12 -16.73
CA LEU A 299 0.62 14.69 -17.01
C LEU A 299 -0.71 13.99 -17.27
N ALA A 300 -1.75 14.35 -16.52
CA ALA A 300 -3.08 13.80 -16.70
C ALA A 300 -3.75 14.27 -18.01
N GLU A 301 -3.48 15.50 -18.47
CA GLU A 301 -4.00 16.01 -19.76
C GLU A 301 -3.36 15.38 -21.00
N ARG A 302 -2.19 14.75 -20.86
CA ARG A 302 -1.46 14.13 -21.98
C ARG A 302 -1.96 12.75 -22.36
N PHE A 303 -2.79 12.13 -21.52
CA PHE A 303 -3.35 10.79 -21.71
C PHE A 303 -4.87 10.87 -21.70
#